data_AF-A0A812JIG9-F1
#
_entry.id   AF-A0A812JIG9-F1
#
_cell.length_a   1.000
_cell.length_b   1.000
_cell.length_c   1.000
_cell.angle_alpha   90.00
_cell.angle_beta   90.00
_cell.angle_gamma   90.00
#
_symmetry.space_group_name_H-M   'P 1'
#
loop_
_entity.id
_entity.type
_entity.pdbx_description
1 polymer ?
#
loop_
_entity_poly.entity_id
_entity_poly.type
_entity_poly.pdbx_seq_one_letter_code
_entity_poly.pdbx_strand_id
1 'polypeptide(L)'
;MVNQSSASSATAVASAASHRREHPGHEDSQQSGLLSNKTRADVKDSDLFENVTSIQQLFGSLQGAALLEKCLEFYQADELDIPWFSDDGTRTVVRSELSRPIQEATVSRYMTRIWNEGLSQMVSGEAIFRYRTADHTLPLSAGGFNHRAEAFYRCRDEQPDHPMVQNALTRGLRKVKVLHERTPDCVFKKVIVLLNAFHQGSGENHLDFLAEALGIEHAWRAECRVIQINTYNPRYSAAYDAFILSKGSSPEFNGFFKQKNPYYTALALAHHLQNYGVYDKVVQWTNAFVDFLDPRYEPQNTINTMHAITSLIVTSQKKYCLKAKIGIIIFEAVKACVPCSAVVVLCCL
;
A
#
# COMPACT_ATOMS: atom_id res chain seq x y z
N MET A 1 79.74 8.98 -8.48
CA MET A 1 79.17 10.11 -9.26
C MET A 1 77.65 9.94 -9.17
N VAL A 2 76.92 10.48 -8.19
CA VAL A 2 76.63 11.91 -7.90
C VAL A 2 76.10 12.56 -9.19
N ASN A 3 74.83 13.00 -9.33
CA ASN A 3 74.11 13.90 -8.45
C ASN A 3 72.58 13.88 -8.67
N GLN A 4 71.86 14.29 -7.62
CA GLN A 4 70.44 14.67 -7.62
C GLN A 4 70.21 15.97 -8.42
N SER A 5 69.02 16.17 -8.96
CA SER A 5 68.38 17.51 -8.93
C SER A 5 66.87 17.43 -9.06
N SER A 6 66.24 18.18 -8.17
CA SER A 6 64.83 18.49 -8.00
C SER A 6 64.40 19.63 -8.93
N ALA A 7 63.12 19.64 -9.33
CA ALA A 7 62.43 20.86 -9.72
C ALA A 7 60.92 20.72 -9.48
N SER A 8 60.47 21.33 -8.38
CA SER A 8 59.09 21.68 -8.08
C SER A 8 58.59 22.77 -9.04
N SER A 9 57.38 22.63 -9.58
CA SER A 9 56.66 23.74 -10.21
C SER A 9 55.29 23.91 -9.54
N ALA A 10 55.14 25.04 -8.88
CA ALA A 10 53.91 25.54 -8.28
C ALA A 10 53.35 26.66 -9.16
N THR A 11 52.08 26.57 -9.56
CA THR A 11 51.18 27.64 -10.05
C THR A 11 49.88 26.95 -10.48
N ALA A 12 48.66 27.42 -10.22
CA ALA A 12 48.10 28.52 -9.46
C ALA A 12 46.68 28.09 -9.05
N VAL A 13 46.27 28.33 -7.81
CA VAL A 13 44.88 28.12 -7.36
C VAL A 13 44.09 29.37 -7.76
N ALA A 14 43.27 29.26 -8.80
CA ALA A 14 42.29 30.27 -9.15
C ALA A 14 41.11 30.20 -8.17
N SER A 15 41.04 31.18 -7.27
CA SER A 15 39.89 31.48 -6.42
C SER A 15 38.72 31.92 -7.29
N ALA A 16 37.77 31.02 -7.54
CA ALA A 16 36.46 31.38 -8.06
C ALA A 16 35.55 31.72 -6.87
N ALA A 17 35.33 33.02 -6.67
CA ALA A 17 34.31 33.54 -5.77
C ALA A 17 32.93 33.04 -6.23
N SER A 18 32.41 32.03 -5.54
CA SER A 18 31.03 31.57 -5.68
C SER A 18 30.12 32.62 -5.07
N HIS A 19 29.47 33.40 -5.93
CA HIS A 19 28.26 34.14 -5.57
C HIS A 19 27.19 33.12 -5.15
N ARG A 20 27.07 32.87 -3.84
CA ARG A 20 25.85 32.33 -3.22
C ARG A 20 24.73 33.31 -3.54
N ARG A 21 23.93 32.99 -4.56
CA ARG A 21 22.55 33.45 -4.62
C ARG A 21 21.82 32.77 -3.48
N GLU A 22 21.50 33.54 -2.45
CA GLU A 22 20.51 33.18 -1.46
C GLU A 22 19.20 32.91 -2.19
N HIS A 23 18.85 31.64 -2.33
CA HIS A 23 17.49 31.27 -2.67
C HIS A 23 16.62 31.70 -1.48
N PRO A 24 15.54 32.48 -1.69
CA PRO A 24 14.61 32.76 -0.62
C PRO A 24 14.07 31.42 -0.15
N GLY A 25 14.30 31.11 1.13
CA GLY A 25 13.77 29.93 1.77
C GLY A 25 12.26 29.94 1.61
N HIS A 26 11.73 28.94 0.91
CA HIS A 26 10.36 28.54 1.12
C HIS A 26 10.31 28.05 2.58
N GLU A 27 9.83 28.90 3.47
CA GLU A 27 9.28 28.42 4.74
C GLU A 27 8.09 27.52 4.36
N ASP A 28 8.35 26.23 4.23
CA ASP A 28 7.32 25.20 4.31
C ASP A 28 6.73 25.32 5.71
N SER A 29 5.77 26.25 5.88
CA SER A 29 4.93 26.29 7.06
C SER A 29 4.22 24.94 7.10
N GLN A 30 4.75 24.00 7.89
CA GLN A 30 4.12 22.70 8.09
C GLN A 30 2.67 22.98 8.49
N GLN A 31 1.73 22.69 7.58
CA GLN A 31 0.31 22.89 7.86
C GLN A 31 -0.03 22.03 9.08
N SER A 32 -0.24 22.69 10.22
CA SER A 32 -0.72 22.05 11.42
C SER A 32 -2.15 21.59 11.14
N GLY A 33 -2.39 20.28 11.24
CA GLY A 33 -3.73 19.74 11.08
C GLY A 33 -4.63 20.18 12.24
N LEU A 34 -5.95 20.09 12.04
CA LEU A 34 -6.96 20.49 13.02
C LEU A 34 -6.79 19.85 14.41
N LEU A 35 -6.18 18.67 14.46
CA LEU A 35 -5.99 17.83 15.66
C LEU A 35 -4.53 17.72 16.10
N SER A 36 -3.56 18.28 15.38
CA SER A 36 -2.13 18.02 15.62
C SER A 36 -1.66 18.37 17.03
N ASN A 37 -2.25 19.39 17.66
CA ASN A 37 -1.92 19.84 19.02
C ASN A 37 -3.08 19.72 20.00
N LYS A 38 -4.08 18.90 19.67
CA LYS A 38 -5.26 18.71 20.50
C LYS A 38 -5.23 17.33 21.15
N THR A 39 -5.89 17.23 22.29
CA THR A 39 -6.32 15.96 22.87
C THR A 39 -7.79 15.73 22.56
N ARG A 40 -8.30 14.52 22.80
CA ARG A 40 -9.74 14.24 22.62
C ARG A 40 -10.65 15.16 23.43
N ALA A 41 -10.20 15.66 24.58
CA ALA A 41 -10.98 16.57 25.42
C ALA A 41 -11.17 17.97 24.78
N ASP A 42 -10.31 18.34 23.83
CA ASP A 42 -10.28 19.68 23.22
C ASP A 42 -11.10 19.78 21.93
N VAL A 43 -11.77 18.69 21.52
CA VAL A 43 -12.34 18.55 20.18
C VAL A 43 -13.82 18.20 20.27
N LYS A 44 -14.64 18.89 19.46
CA LYS A 44 -16.06 18.57 19.33
C LYS A 44 -16.25 17.39 18.37
N ASP A 45 -17.28 16.59 18.61
CA ASP A 45 -17.61 15.45 17.72
C ASP A 45 -17.80 15.88 16.25
N SER A 46 -18.36 17.06 16.00
CA SER A 46 -18.49 17.61 14.65
C SER A 46 -17.15 17.73 13.93
N ASP A 47 -16.08 18.09 14.65
CA ASP A 47 -14.74 18.30 14.08
C ASP A 47 -14.04 16.97 13.75
N LEU A 48 -14.50 15.85 14.34
CA LEU A 48 -13.95 14.51 14.11
C LEU A 48 -14.68 13.75 13.00
N PHE A 49 -15.99 13.92 12.90
CA PHE A 49 -16.82 13.05 12.07
C PHE A 49 -17.44 13.76 10.86
N GLU A 50 -17.50 15.10 10.86
CA GLU A 50 -18.18 15.87 9.82
C GLU A 50 -17.18 16.63 8.97
N ASN A 51 -17.40 16.64 7.65
CA ASN A 51 -16.58 17.39 6.68
C ASN A 51 -15.08 17.04 6.68
N VAL A 52 -14.72 15.83 7.12
CA VAL A 52 -13.36 15.30 7.01
C VAL A 52 -13.14 14.76 5.61
N THR A 53 -12.24 15.41 4.88
CA THR A 53 -11.92 15.05 3.49
C THR A 53 -10.55 14.42 3.31
N SER A 54 -9.62 14.63 4.25
CA SER A 54 -8.26 14.07 4.18
C SER A 54 -7.61 13.89 5.56
N ILE A 55 -6.60 13.03 5.61
CA ILE A 55 -5.73 12.84 6.78
C ILE A 55 -4.96 14.12 7.12
N GLN A 56 -4.50 14.85 6.11
CA GLN A 56 -3.71 16.07 6.26
C GLN A 56 -4.51 17.18 6.93
N GLN A 57 -5.78 17.33 6.55
CA GLN A 57 -6.70 18.27 7.20
C GLN A 57 -6.75 18.03 8.72
N LEU A 58 -6.74 16.76 9.15
CA LEU A 58 -6.81 16.39 10.56
C LEU A 58 -5.45 16.45 11.28
N PHE A 59 -4.42 15.87 10.69
CA PHE A 59 -3.18 15.52 11.40
C PHE A 59 -1.94 16.22 10.83
N GLY A 60 -2.10 17.04 9.79
CA GLY A 60 -1.01 17.78 9.16
C GLY A 60 0.01 16.83 8.54
N SER A 61 1.27 16.97 8.94
CA SER A 61 2.41 16.19 8.45
C SER A 61 2.74 14.94 9.29
N LEU A 62 1.88 14.52 10.22
CA LEU A 62 2.12 13.30 11.00
C LEU A 62 2.16 12.05 10.11
N GLN A 63 3.05 11.12 10.43
CA GLN A 63 3.26 9.88 9.66
C GLN A 63 3.59 8.70 10.58
N GLY A 64 3.59 7.48 10.01
CA GLY A 64 4.05 6.27 10.68
C GLY A 64 3.28 5.96 11.97
N ALA A 65 4.01 5.55 13.00
CA ALA A 65 3.44 5.11 14.27
C ALA A 65 2.73 6.26 15.00
N ALA A 66 3.32 7.46 14.97
CA ALA A 66 2.73 8.65 15.59
C ALA A 66 1.36 8.99 14.99
N LEU A 67 1.20 8.84 13.67
CA LEU A 67 -0.10 9.02 13.02
C LEU A 67 -1.09 7.93 13.43
N LEU A 68 -0.66 6.67 13.50
CA LEU A 68 -1.52 5.56 13.91
C LEU A 68 -2.03 5.75 15.35
N GLU A 69 -1.15 6.13 16.27
CA GLU A 69 -1.49 6.42 17.66
C GLU A 69 -2.48 7.58 17.76
N LYS A 70 -2.27 8.66 17.00
CA LYS A 70 -3.23 9.78 16.95
C LYS A 70 -4.58 9.38 16.36
N CYS A 71 -4.61 8.53 15.32
CA CYS A 71 -5.88 7.99 14.83
C CYS A 71 -6.61 7.20 15.93
N LEU A 72 -5.90 6.37 16.70
CA LEU A 72 -6.49 5.61 17.79
C LEU A 72 -6.97 6.50 18.93
N GLU A 73 -6.19 7.51 19.33
CA GLU A 73 -6.56 8.46 20.39
C GLU A 73 -7.94 9.11 20.13
N PHE A 74 -8.17 9.56 18.89
CA PHE A 74 -9.39 10.27 18.54
C PHE A 74 -10.56 9.37 18.14
N TYR A 75 -10.29 8.23 17.48
CA TYR A 75 -11.33 7.42 16.84
C TYR A 75 -11.58 6.06 17.49
N GLN A 76 -10.73 5.59 18.41
CA GLN A 76 -11.02 4.38 19.18
C GLN A 76 -12.25 4.62 20.06
N ALA A 77 -13.26 3.78 19.88
CA ALA A 77 -14.45 3.73 20.71
C ALA A 77 -14.23 2.77 21.87
N ASP A 78 -13.80 1.54 21.57
CA ASP A 78 -13.72 0.46 22.54
C ASP A 78 -12.44 -0.38 22.42
N GLU A 79 -12.18 -1.15 23.49
CA GLU A 79 -11.27 -2.29 23.48
C GLU A 79 -12.04 -3.53 23.96
N LEU A 80 -12.18 -4.54 23.09
CA LEU A 80 -13.06 -5.68 23.33
C LEU A 80 -12.34 -7.02 23.17
N ASP A 81 -12.82 -8.02 23.89
CA ASP A 81 -12.56 -9.41 23.56
C ASP A 81 -13.74 -9.92 22.71
N ILE A 82 -13.47 -10.37 21.50
CA ILE A 82 -14.50 -10.83 20.56
C ILE A 82 -14.37 -12.34 20.29
N PRO A 83 -15.46 -13.11 20.37
CA PRO A 83 -15.46 -14.49 19.90
C PRO A 83 -15.33 -14.51 18.38
N TRP A 84 -14.94 -15.62 17.79
CA TRP A 84 -14.86 -15.76 16.32
C TRP A 84 -16.24 -15.84 15.66
N PHE A 85 -17.21 -16.36 16.39
CA PHE A 85 -18.60 -16.52 15.99
C PHE A 85 -19.52 -15.96 17.07
N SER A 86 -20.64 -15.38 16.66
CA SER A 86 -21.76 -15.08 17.54
C SER A 86 -22.50 -16.38 17.91
N ASP A 87 -23.42 -16.28 18.86
CA ASP A 87 -24.17 -17.43 19.40
C ASP A 87 -25.00 -18.16 18.32
N ASP A 88 -25.39 -17.45 17.24
CA ASP A 88 -26.08 -18.00 16.07
C ASP A 88 -25.14 -18.68 15.06
N GLY A 89 -23.83 -18.70 15.32
CA GLY A 89 -22.81 -19.24 14.43
C GLY A 89 -22.35 -18.29 13.32
N THR A 90 -22.82 -17.03 13.30
CA THR A 90 -22.40 -16.03 12.32
C THR A 90 -20.97 -15.54 12.62
N ARG A 91 -20.17 -15.28 11.58
CA ARG A 91 -18.81 -14.72 11.74
C ARG A 91 -18.89 -13.32 12.37
N THR A 92 -18.08 -13.05 13.39
CA THR A 92 -18.04 -11.75 14.11
C THR A 92 -17.08 -10.74 13.49
N VAL A 93 -16.22 -11.18 12.59
CA VAL A 93 -15.26 -10.34 11.88
C VAL A 93 -15.48 -10.53 10.38
N VAL A 94 -15.64 -9.42 9.68
CA VAL A 94 -15.76 -9.41 8.22
C VAL A 94 -14.73 -8.47 7.62
N ARG A 95 -14.24 -8.80 6.43
CA ARG A 95 -13.30 -7.96 5.69
C ARG A 95 -13.91 -6.57 5.45
N SER A 96 -13.14 -5.52 5.72
CA SER A 96 -13.52 -4.17 5.27
C SER A 96 -13.53 -4.06 3.75
N GLU A 97 -14.52 -3.39 3.18
CA GLU A 97 -14.53 -3.04 1.76
C GLU A 97 -13.38 -2.10 1.38
N LEU A 98 -12.84 -1.36 2.36
CA LEU A 98 -11.69 -0.48 2.20
C LEU A 98 -10.35 -1.24 2.28
N SER A 99 -10.37 -2.47 2.79
CA SER A 99 -9.22 -3.37 2.78
C SER A 99 -9.07 -4.01 1.41
N ARG A 100 -7.86 -4.45 1.08
CA ARG A 100 -7.61 -5.20 -0.17
C ARG A 100 -8.49 -6.45 -0.27
N PRO A 101 -8.75 -6.94 -1.49
CA PRO A 101 -9.35 -8.26 -1.68
C PRO A 101 -8.56 -9.35 -0.95
N ILE A 102 -9.24 -10.45 -0.63
CA ILE A 102 -8.58 -11.64 -0.08
C ILE A 102 -7.59 -12.17 -1.11
N GLN A 103 -6.38 -12.45 -0.62
CA GLN A 103 -5.30 -13.03 -1.40
C GLN A 103 -5.22 -14.51 -1.05
N GLU A 104 -5.62 -15.37 -1.99
CA GLU A 104 -5.88 -16.79 -1.73
C GLU A 104 -4.60 -17.54 -1.31
N ALA A 105 -3.47 -17.27 -1.95
CA ALA A 105 -2.17 -17.84 -1.55
C ALA A 105 -1.76 -17.43 -0.12
N THR A 106 -2.01 -16.17 0.25
CA THR A 106 -1.74 -15.66 1.61
C THR A 106 -2.64 -16.33 2.64
N VAL A 107 -3.92 -16.53 2.33
CA VAL A 107 -4.86 -17.27 3.19
C VAL A 107 -4.40 -18.71 3.35
N SER A 108 -4.07 -19.40 2.27
CA SER A 108 -3.58 -20.79 2.30
C SER A 108 -2.33 -20.94 3.18
N ARG A 109 -1.36 -20.03 3.06
CA ARG A 109 -0.19 -20.00 3.96
C ARG A 109 -0.57 -19.81 5.42
N TYR A 110 -1.49 -18.89 5.70
CA TYR A 110 -1.97 -18.70 7.08
C TYR A 110 -2.72 -19.92 7.60
N MET A 111 -3.49 -20.63 6.77
CA MET A 111 -4.14 -21.87 7.17
C MET A 111 -3.11 -22.93 7.57
N THR A 112 -2.07 -23.14 6.75
CA THR A 112 -0.95 -24.04 7.09
C THR A 112 -0.31 -23.66 8.43
N ARG A 113 -0.07 -22.36 8.67
CA ARG A 113 0.47 -21.89 9.95
C ARG A 113 -0.48 -22.09 11.11
N ILE A 114 -1.79 -21.88 10.93
CA ILE A 114 -2.78 -22.11 11.99
C ILE A 114 -2.83 -23.58 12.38
N TRP A 115 -2.78 -24.50 11.42
CA TRP A 115 -2.72 -25.93 11.73
C TRP A 115 -1.42 -26.32 12.45
N ASN A 116 -0.27 -25.78 12.01
CA ASN A 116 1.03 -26.20 12.57
C ASN A 116 1.42 -25.49 13.87
N GLU A 117 1.16 -24.19 13.96
CA GLU A 117 1.67 -23.29 15.01
C GLU A 117 0.54 -22.73 15.89
N GLY A 118 -0.71 -22.85 15.44
CA GLY A 118 -1.84 -22.13 16.01
C GLY A 118 -1.91 -20.66 15.59
N LEU A 119 -3.00 -20.02 15.99
CA LEU A 119 -3.18 -18.59 15.81
C LEU A 119 -2.71 -17.87 17.08
N SER A 120 -1.93 -16.81 16.98
CA SER A 120 -1.52 -16.02 18.16
C SER A 120 -1.48 -14.53 17.83
N GLN A 121 -2.24 -13.73 18.58
CA GLN A 121 -2.26 -12.27 18.38
C GLN A 121 -0.93 -11.61 18.78
N MET A 122 -0.19 -12.18 19.73
CA MET A 122 1.09 -11.64 20.17
C MET A 122 2.11 -11.53 19.03
N VAL A 123 2.12 -12.51 18.13
CA VAL A 123 3.03 -12.53 16.97
C VAL A 123 2.40 -11.92 15.72
N SER A 124 1.09 -11.70 15.73
CA SER A 124 0.33 -11.22 14.57
C SER A 124 0.19 -9.70 14.53
N GLY A 125 0.46 -9.02 15.64
CA GLY A 125 0.16 -7.59 15.82
C GLY A 125 -1.24 -7.36 16.40
N GLU A 126 -1.50 -6.10 16.73
CA GLU A 126 -2.80 -5.68 17.25
C GLU A 126 -3.91 -5.83 16.19
N ALA A 127 -5.06 -6.35 16.61
CA ALA A 127 -6.26 -6.38 15.79
C ALA A 127 -7.01 -5.04 15.94
N ILE A 128 -7.10 -4.29 14.84
CA ILE A 128 -7.81 -3.00 14.80
C ILE A 128 -8.97 -3.09 13.80
N PHE A 129 -10.19 -2.91 14.29
CA PHE A 129 -11.43 -3.02 13.53
C PHE A 129 -12.26 -1.74 13.63
N ARG A 130 -13.37 -1.66 12.87
CA ARG A 130 -14.34 -0.56 12.92
C ARG A 130 -15.75 -1.12 13.09
N TYR A 131 -16.56 -0.51 13.94
CA TYR A 131 -17.99 -0.79 13.96
C TYR A 131 -18.62 -0.53 12.59
N ARG A 132 -19.58 -1.36 12.22
CA ARG A 132 -20.31 -1.19 10.95
C ARG A 132 -21.55 -0.32 11.09
N THR A 133 -22.06 -0.25 12.31
CA THR A 133 -23.37 0.30 12.65
C THR A 133 -23.29 1.02 13.99
N ALA A 134 -24.20 1.98 14.21
CA ALA A 134 -24.19 2.88 15.36
C ALA A 134 -24.64 2.22 16.68
N ASP A 135 -25.24 1.04 16.59
CA ASP A 135 -25.60 0.19 17.73
C ASP A 135 -24.40 -0.62 18.25
N HIS A 136 -23.23 -0.47 17.64
CA HIS A 136 -21.97 -1.10 18.06
C HIS A 136 -22.07 -2.64 18.11
N THR A 137 -22.81 -3.21 17.15
CA THR A 137 -23.01 -4.66 17.04
C THR A 137 -21.98 -5.35 16.15
N LEU A 138 -21.89 -6.67 16.32
CA LEU A 138 -21.13 -7.55 15.45
C LEU A 138 -21.92 -7.82 14.14
N PRO A 139 -21.23 -8.07 13.01
CA PRO A 139 -19.79 -8.22 12.89
C PRO A 139 -19.02 -6.89 12.74
N LEU A 140 -17.77 -6.89 13.19
CA LEU A 140 -16.85 -5.78 13.01
C LEU A 140 -16.19 -5.80 11.63
N SER A 141 -15.89 -4.61 11.10
CA SER A 141 -15.16 -4.43 9.85
C SER A 141 -13.66 -4.45 10.08
N ALA A 142 -12.96 -5.40 9.48
CA ALA A 142 -11.56 -5.63 9.72
C ALA A 142 -10.63 -4.62 9.01
N GLY A 143 -9.93 -3.81 9.80
CA GLY A 143 -8.86 -2.92 9.31
C GLY A 143 -7.53 -3.66 9.22
N GLY A 144 -7.14 -4.34 10.29
CA GLY A 144 -6.08 -5.35 10.30
C GLY A 144 -6.64 -6.78 10.18
N PHE A 145 -5.77 -7.78 10.25
CA PHE A 145 -6.14 -9.20 10.43
C PHE A 145 -7.01 -9.87 9.34
N ASN A 146 -7.38 -9.19 8.25
CA ASN A 146 -8.31 -9.69 7.22
C ASN A 146 -8.01 -11.12 6.74
N HIS A 147 -6.83 -11.36 6.16
CA HIS A 147 -6.46 -12.67 5.63
C HIS A 147 -6.29 -13.73 6.71
N ARG A 148 -5.86 -13.33 7.91
CA ARG A 148 -5.71 -14.26 9.05
C ARG A 148 -7.06 -14.70 9.59
N ALA A 149 -8.01 -13.77 9.68
CA ALA A 149 -9.38 -14.08 10.07
C ALA A 149 -10.04 -15.03 9.06
N GLU A 150 -9.90 -14.73 7.76
CA GLU A 150 -10.40 -15.61 6.69
C GLU A 150 -9.75 -17.00 6.75
N ALA A 151 -8.43 -17.07 6.93
CA ALA A 151 -7.73 -18.35 7.12
C ALA A 151 -8.25 -19.14 8.32
N PHE A 152 -8.46 -18.48 9.46
CA PHE A 152 -9.04 -19.15 10.63
C PHE A 152 -10.44 -19.70 10.33
N TYR A 153 -11.30 -18.91 9.71
CA TYR A 153 -12.66 -19.36 9.36
C TYR A 153 -12.63 -20.60 8.46
N ARG A 154 -11.76 -20.62 7.45
CA ARG A 154 -11.60 -21.79 6.57
C ARG A 154 -11.00 -22.99 7.30
N CYS A 155 -10.00 -22.81 8.16
CA CYS A 155 -9.49 -23.89 9.00
C CYS A 155 -10.58 -24.51 9.88
N ARG A 156 -11.48 -23.69 10.45
CA ARG A 156 -12.63 -24.15 11.24
C ARG A 156 -13.63 -24.92 10.40
N ASP A 157 -13.91 -24.45 9.18
CA ASP A 157 -14.82 -25.13 8.25
C ASP A 157 -14.26 -26.48 7.77
N GLU A 158 -12.95 -26.57 7.52
CA GLU A 158 -12.29 -27.78 7.00
C GLU A 158 -11.97 -28.82 8.07
N GLN A 159 -11.46 -28.41 9.24
CA GLN A 159 -11.07 -29.29 10.33
C GLN A 159 -11.49 -28.70 11.68
N PRO A 160 -12.79 -28.76 12.02
CA PRO A 160 -13.30 -28.13 13.24
C PRO A 160 -12.64 -28.69 14.50
N ASP A 161 -12.38 -30.00 14.55
CA ASP A 161 -11.83 -30.66 15.75
C ASP A 161 -10.30 -30.53 15.88
N HIS A 162 -9.63 -29.82 14.96
CA HIS A 162 -8.18 -29.65 15.02
C HIS A 162 -7.78 -28.91 16.32
N PRO A 163 -6.85 -29.42 17.14
CA PRO A 163 -6.55 -28.86 18.46
C PRO A 163 -6.19 -27.37 18.44
N MET A 164 -5.41 -26.94 17.44
CA MET A 164 -5.03 -25.53 17.27
C MET A 164 -6.21 -24.62 16.90
N VAL A 165 -7.16 -25.15 16.13
CA VAL A 165 -8.38 -24.43 15.73
C VAL A 165 -9.31 -24.30 16.94
N GLN A 166 -9.52 -25.38 17.69
CA GLN A 166 -10.32 -25.38 18.93
C GLN A 166 -9.76 -24.45 20.00
N ASN A 167 -8.43 -24.42 20.15
CA ASN A 167 -7.77 -23.48 21.06
C ASN A 167 -8.04 -22.02 20.66
N ALA A 168 -7.85 -21.70 19.37
CA ALA A 168 -8.09 -20.35 18.86
C ALA A 168 -9.58 -19.97 18.92
N LEU A 169 -10.49 -20.91 18.65
CA LEU A 169 -11.93 -20.75 18.75
C LEU A 169 -12.36 -20.38 20.17
N THR A 170 -11.90 -21.15 21.16
CA THR A 170 -12.22 -20.94 22.58
C THR A 170 -11.67 -19.61 23.10
N ARG A 171 -10.46 -19.24 22.66
CA ARG A 171 -9.81 -18.01 23.12
C ARG A 171 -10.44 -16.75 22.52
N GLY A 172 -10.94 -16.83 21.28
CA GLY A 172 -11.35 -15.66 20.52
C GLY A 172 -10.18 -14.73 20.15
N LEU A 173 -10.53 -13.51 19.75
CA LEU A 173 -9.59 -12.39 19.60
C LEU A 173 -9.69 -11.51 20.85
N ARG A 174 -8.55 -11.25 21.49
CA ARG A 174 -8.45 -10.50 22.74
C ARG A 174 -8.00 -9.07 22.49
N LYS A 175 -8.48 -8.14 23.33
CA LYS A 175 -8.08 -6.72 23.35
C LYS A 175 -8.02 -6.08 21.97
N VAL A 176 -9.06 -6.33 21.19
CA VAL A 176 -9.24 -5.76 19.87
C VAL A 176 -9.59 -4.29 20.02
N LYS A 177 -8.85 -3.42 19.34
CA LYS A 177 -9.17 -1.99 19.28
C LYS A 177 -10.26 -1.77 18.25
N VAL A 178 -11.37 -1.15 18.64
CA VAL A 178 -12.51 -0.92 17.76
C VAL A 178 -12.71 0.57 17.56
N LEU A 179 -12.63 1.00 16.31
CA LEU A 179 -12.89 2.37 15.87
C LEU A 179 -14.41 2.61 15.79
N HIS A 180 -14.80 3.84 16.09
CA HIS A 180 -16.18 4.32 15.98
C HIS A 180 -16.75 4.11 14.57
N GLU A 181 -18.04 3.81 14.41
CA GLU A 181 -18.68 3.56 13.11
C GLU A 181 -18.62 4.79 12.20
N ARG A 182 -18.71 5.99 12.80
CA ARG A 182 -18.56 7.28 12.10
C ARG A 182 -17.13 7.62 11.70
N THR A 183 -16.13 6.79 12.02
CA THR A 183 -14.74 7.06 11.64
C THR A 183 -14.63 7.26 10.13
N PRO A 184 -14.18 8.44 9.67
CA PRO A 184 -14.12 8.76 8.25
C PRO A 184 -13.33 7.72 7.46
N ASP A 185 -13.80 7.38 6.26
CA ASP A 185 -13.15 6.37 5.41
C ASP A 185 -11.69 6.71 5.09
N CYS A 186 -11.34 7.99 4.95
CA CYS A 186 -9.95 8.41 4.75
C CYS A 186 -9.06 8.07 5.95
N VAL A 187 -9.61 8.17 7.18
CA VAL A 187 -8.91 7.79 8.41
C VAL A 187 -8.75 6.28 8.47
N PHE A 188 -9.84 5.53 8.28
CA PHE A 188 -9.80 4.08 8.36
C PHE A 188 -8.90 3.45 7.27
N LYS A 189 -8.95 3.96 6.03
CA LYS A 189 -8.01 3.58 4.96
C LYS A 189 -6.56 3.81 5.37
N LYS A 190 -6.25 4.95 6.00
CA LYS A 190 -4.88 5.23 6.43
C LYS A 190 -4.41 4.30 7.55
N VAL A 191 -5.30 3.98 8.50
CA VAL A 191 -5.01 2.97 9.54
C VAL A 191 -4.68 1.61 8.91
N ILE A 192 -5.46 1.16 7.92
CA ILE A 192 -5.20 -0.08 7.18
C ILE A 192 -3.81 -0.04 6.52
N VAL A 193 -3.49 1.05 5.82
CA VAL A 193 -2.18 1.23 5.16
C VAL A 193 -1.04 1.18 6.17
N LEU A 194 -1.16 1.87 7.30
CA LEU A 194 -0.11 1.90 8.33
C LEU A 194 0.10 0.51 8.94
N LEU A 195 -0.97 -0.21 9.27
CA LEU A 195 -0.88 -1.58 9.79
C LEU A 195 -0.18 -2.50 8.79
N ASN A 196 -0.57 -2.41 7.52
CA ASN A 196 0.04 -3.18 6.44
C ASN A 196 1.55 -2.89 6.30
N ALA A 197 1.96 -1.62 6.38
CA ALA A 197 3.36 -1.22 6.29
C ALA A 197 4.21 -1.79 7.45
N PHE A 198 3.68 -1.82 8.68
CA PHE A 198 4.41 -2.38 9.83
C PHE A 198 4.63 -3.89 9.75
N HIS A 199 3.78 -4.60 9.01
CA HIS A 199 3.81 -6.06 9.00
C HIS A 199 4.77 -6.69 7.99
N GLN A 200 5.55 -5.90 7.21
CA GLN A 200 6.63 -6.25 6.27
C GLN A 200 6.42 -7.40 5.25
N GLY A 201 5.49 -8.32 5.48
CA GLY A 201 5.30 -9.53 4.68
C GLY A 201 4.10 -9.46 3.74
N SER A 202 3.11 -8.59 3.99
CA SER A 202 1.90 -8.51 3.14
C SER A 202 1.50 -7.10 2.76
N GLY A 203 2.25 -6.07 3.18
CA GLY A 203 1.75 -4.70 3.16
C GLY A 203 1.69 -4.08 1.77
N GLU A 204 2.71 -4.34 0.96
CA GLU A 204 2.93 -3.65 -0.31
C GLU A 204 3.20 -4.69 -1.40
N ASN A 205 2.51 -4.56 -2.52
CA ASN A 205 2.68 -5.42 -3.67
C ASN A 205 2.70 -4.61 -4.97
N HIS A 206 3.11 -5.23 -6.07
CA HIS A 206 3.24 -4.52 -7.35
C HIS A 206 1.91 -3.88 -7.82
N LEU A 207 0.74 -4.43 -7.48
CA LEU A 207 -0.54 -3.82 -7.83
C LEU A 207 -0.75 -2.49 -7.09
N ASP A 208 -0.31 -2.39 -5.83
CA ASP A 208 -0.40 -1.15 -5.05
C ASP A 208 0.44 -0.04 -5.72
N PHE A 209 1.63 -0.38 -6.23
CA PHE A 209 2.50 0.54 -6.97
C PHE A 209 1.86 0.98 -8.29
N LEU A 210 1.29 0.05 -9.07
CA LEU A 210 0.61 0.39 -10.32
C LEU A 210 -0.59 1.31 -10.09
N ALA A 211 -1.41 1.01 -9.06
CA ALA A 211 -2.55 1.84 -8.69
C ALA A 211 -2.13 3.23 -8.22
N GLU A 212 -1.09 3.33 -7.39
CA GLU A 212 -0.56 4.62 -6.92
C GLU A 212 0.00 5.45 -8.09
N ALA A 213 0.71 4.81 -9.02
CA ALA A 213 1.26 5.50 -10.19
C ALA A 213 0.16 6.15 -11.05
N LEU A 214 -0.92 5.40 -11.30
CA LEU A 214 -2.11 5.90 -11.99
C LEU A 214 -2.81 7.02 -11.20
N GLY A 215 -2.90 6.88 -9.88
CA GLY A 215 -3.48 7.89 -8.98
C GLY A 215 -2.71 9.22 -9.04
N ILE A 216 -1.38 9.18 -8.96
CA ILE A 216 -0.52 10.37 -9.09
C ILE A 216 -0.67 11.01 -10.48
N GLU A 217 -0.75 10.22 -11.55
CA GLU A 217 -0.97 10.76 -12.90
C GLU A 217 -2.33 11.46 -13.01
N HIS A 218 -3.39 10.88 -12.45
CA HIS A 218 -4.70 11.51 -12.42
C HIS A 218 -4.69 12.82 -11.62
N ALA A 219 -4.03 12.84 -10.46
CA ALA A 219 -3.84 14.04 -9.66
C ALA A 219 -3.08 15.12 -10.43
N TRP A 220 -2.03 14.76 -11.18
CA TRP A 220 -1.30 15.69 -12.03
C TRP A 220 -2.18 16.30 -13.13
N ARG A 221 -3.05 15.51 -13.77
CA ARG A 221 -4.02 16.02 -14.76
C ARG A 221 -5.04 16.97 -14.15
N ALA A 222 -5.41 16.78 -12.87
CA ALA A 222 -6.22 17.74 -12.14
C ALA A 222 -5.44 19.04 -11.87
N GLU A 223 -4.20 18.93 -11.37
CA GLU A 223 -3.32 20.08 -11.12
C GLU A 223 -3.08 20.91 -12.37
N CYS A 224 -2.85 20.28 -13.52
CA CYS A 224 -2.66 20.96 -14.80
C CYS A 224 -3.82 21.90 -15.16
N ARG A 225 -5.05 21.54 -14.79
CA ARG A 225 -6.24 22.38 -14.99
C ARG A 225 -6.29 23.56 -14.03
N VAL A 226 -5.69 23.45 -12.86
CA VAL A 226 -5.59 24.55 -11.88
C VAL A 226 -4.51 25.53 -12.32
N ILE A 227 -3.30 25.03 -12.60
CA ILE A 227 -2.15 25.87 -12.96
C ILE A 227 -2.09 26.26 -14.44
N GLN A 228 -3.07 25.82 -15.24
CA GLN A 228 -3.22 26.12 -16.67
C GLN A 228 -1.97 25.76 -17.50
N ILE A 229 -1.38 24.58 -17.22
CA ILE A 229 -0.25 24.03 -17.97
C ILE A 229 -0.70 22.84 -18.82
N ASN A 230 -0.07 22.66 -19.99
CA ASN A 230 -0.29 21.50 -20.85
C ASN A 230 1.04 21.04 -21.46
N THR A 231 1.02 19.95 -22.22
CA THR A 231 2.21 19.31 -22.81
C THR A 231 2.95 20.18 -23.82
N TYR A 232 2.35 21.24 -24.35
CA TYR A 232 3.02 22.20 -25.24
C TYR A 232 3.80 23.28 -24.47
N ASN A 233 3.60 23.39 -23.16
CA ASN A 233 4.34 24.33 -22.34
C ASN A 233 5.78 23.83 -22.12
N PRO A 234 6.82 24.65 -22.39
CA PRO A 234 8.22 24.24 -22.22
C PRO A 234 8.58 23.87 -20.77
N ARG A 235 7.80 24.31 -19.78
CA ARG A 235 7.98 23.97 -18.35
C ARG A 235 7.25 22.70 -17.92
N TYR A 236 6.44 22.08 -18.78
CA TYR A 236 5.59 20.96 -18.42
C TYR A 236 6.37 19.79 -17.83
N SER A 237 7.45 19.38 -18.50
CA SER A 237 8.27 18.24 -18.06
C SER A 237 8.87 18.48 -16.66
N ALA A 238 9.46 19.65 -16.44
CA ALA A 238 10.05 20.00 -15.15
C ALA A 238 9.00 20.11 -14.03
N ALA A 239 7.83 20.68 -14.33
CA ALA A 239 6.73 20.79 -13.38
C ALA A 239 6.15 19.41 -13.02
N TYR A 240 5.99 18.52 -14.00
CA TYR A 240 5.52 17.16 -13.78
C TYR A 240 6.50 16.36 -12.91
N ASP A 241 7.79 16.44 -13.23
CA ASP A 241 8.86 15.81 -12.46
C ASP A 241 8.89 16.27 -10.99
N ALA A 242 8.73 17.57 -10.75
CA ALA A 242 8.66 18.13 -9.40
C ALA A 242 7.40 17.66 -8.66
N PHE A 243 6.26 17.62 -9.36
CA PHE A 243 4.99 17.12 -8.82
C PHE A 243 5.08 15.66 -8.39
N ILE A 244 5.67 14.78 -9.22
CA ILE A 244 5.84 13.36 -8.90
C ILE A 244 6.64 13.18 -7.61
N LEU A 245 7.77 13.87 -7.45
CA LEU A 245 8.61 13.74 -6.26
C LEU A 245 7.92 14.28 -5.01
N SER A 246 7.20 15.39 -5.14
CA SER A 246 6.42 16.00 -4.06
C SER A 246 5.28 15.08 -3.62
N LYS A 247 4.45 14.61 -4.56
CA LYS A 247 3.29 13.75 -4.28
C LYS A 247 3.67 12.33 -3.89
N GLY A 248 4.69 11.77 -4.54
CA GLY A 248 5.23 10.44 -4.24
C GLY A 248 5.85 10.32 -2.86
N SER A 249 6.03 11.42 -2.12
CA SER A 249 6.44 11.43 -0.72
C SER A 249 5.37 12.04 0.22
N SER A 250 4.21 12.41 -0.32
CA SER A 250 3.15 13.07 0.44
C SER A 250 2.29 12.06 1.20
N PRO A 251 1.66 12.43 2.34
CA PRO A 251 0.81 11.50 3.08
C PRO A 251 -0.49 11.10 2.36
N GLU A 252 -0.81 11.74 1.22
CA GLU A 252 -1.99 11.50 0.39
C GLU A 252 -1.84 10.18 -0.37
N PHE A 253 -0.59 9.85 -0.70
CA PHE A 253 -0.19 8.60 -1.29
C PHE A 253 0.54 7.73 -0.25
N ASN A 254 0.88 6.50 -0.60
CA ASN A 254 1.57 5.60 0.32
C ASN A 254 3.07 5.86 0.41
N GLY A 255 3.61 6.64 -0.52
CA GLY A 255 5.02 7.05 -0.46
C GLY A 255 5.95 6.11 -1.21
N PHE A 256 5.43 5.34 -2.17
CA PHE A 256 6.20 4.32 -2.88
C PHE A 256 7.29 4.91 -3.79
N PHE A 257 7.07 6.15 -4.26
CA PHE A 257 7.89 6.77 -5.30
C PHE A 257 8.78 7.88 -4.76
N LYS A 258 9.88 7.47 -4.11
CA LYS A 258 10.96 8.39 -3.68
C LYS A 258 11.88 8.81 -4.83
N GLN A 259 11.79 8.14 -5.97
CA GLN A 259 12.59 8.38 -7.16
C GLN A 259 11.70 8.31 -8.42
N LYS A 260 12.09 9.03 -9.47
CA LYS A 260 11.32 9.15 -10.72
C LYS A 260 11.24 7.84 -11.51
N ASN A 261 12.36 7.11 -11.59
CA ASN A 261 12.43 5.92 -12.46
C ASN A 261 11.44 4.81 -12.04
N PRO A 262 11.34 4.43 -10.74
CA PRO A 262 10.30 3.51 -10.27
C PRO A 262 8.89 3.92 -10.69
N TYR A 263 8.55 5.20 -10.55
CA TYR A 263 7.25 5.75 -10.95
C TYR A 263 7.00 5.59 -12.45
N TYR A 264 7.94 6.02 -13.28
CA TYR A 264 7.78 5.96 -14.74
C TYR A 264 7.64 4.52 -15.24
N THR A 265 8.40 3.58 -14.69
CA THR A 265 8.29 2.16 -15.04
C THR A 265 6.94 1.59 -14.65
N ALA A 266 6.48 1.85 -13.42
CA ALA A 266 5.16 1.40 -12.94
C ALA A 266 4.03 1.99 -13.79
N LEU A 267 4.06 3.30 -14.03
CA LEU A 267 3.06 3.99 -14.83
C LEU A 267 3.01 3.46 -16.27
N ALA A 268 4.17 3.28 -16.91
CA ALA A 268 4.25 2.77 -18.27
C ALA A 268 3.73 1.33 -18.37
N LEU A 269 4.04 0.47 -17.40
CA LEU A 269 3.46 -0.87 -17.31
C LEU A 269 1.93 -0.82 -17.15
N ALA A 270 1.42 -0.01 -16.23
CA ALA A 270 -0.02 0.14 -16.01
C ALA A 270 -0.75 0.56 -17.29
N HIS A 271 -0.24 1.58 -18.01
CA HIS A 271 -0.80 2.03 -19.29
C HIS A 271 -0.74 0.96 -20.37
N HIS A 272 0.36 0.19 -20.47
CA HIS A 272 0.41 -0.92 -21.40
C HIS A 272 -0.67 -1.95 -21.09
N LEU A 273 -0.80 -2.38 -19.83
CA LEU A 273 -1.81 -3.36 -19.43
C LEU A 273 -3.24 -2.86 -19.69
N GLN A 274 -3.53 -1.58 -19.42
CA GLN A 274 -4.82 -0.95 -19.72
C GLN A 274 -5.07 -0.87 -21.22
N ASN A 275 -4.08 -0.41 -21.99
CA ASN A 275 -4.19 -0.28 -23.44
C ASN A 275 -4.51 -1.64 -24.09
N TYR A 276 -3.90 -2.73 -23.62
CA TYR A 276 -4.14 -4.08 -24.13
C TYR A 276 -5.32 -4.80 -23.48
N GLY A 277 -6.08 -4.16 -22.59
CA GLY A 277 -7.29 -4.72 -21.98
C GLY A 277 -7.02 -5.90 -21.04
N VAL A 278 -5.86 -5.91 -20.38
CA VAL A 278 -5.42 -7.01 -19.51
C VAL A 278 -5.16 -6.60 -18.06
N TYR A 279 -5.24 -5.30 -17.74
CA TYR A 279 -5.00 -4.80 -16.38
C TYR A 279 -5.84 -5.52 -15.32
N ASP A 280 -7.17 -5.54 -15.49
CA ASP A 280 -8.08 -6.17 -14.51
C ASP A 280 -7.87 -7.69 -14.41
N LYS A 281 -7.51 -8.35 -15.52
CA LYS A 281 -7.18 -9.78 -15.53
C LYS A 281 -5.92 -10.06 -14.72
N VAL A 282 -4.90 -9.22 -14.85
CA VAL A 282 -3.68 -9.30 -14.03
C VAL A 282 -4.04 -9.08 -12.57
N VAL A 283 -4.82 -8.06 -12.22
CA VAL A 283 -5.26 -7.82 -10.83
C VAL A 283 -6.00 -9.03 -10.25
N GLN A 284 -6.96 -9.60 -10.98
CA GLN A 284 -7.72 -10.76 -10.54
C GLN A 284 -6.82 -11.98 -10.34
N TRP A 285 -5.99 -12.30 -11.34
CA TRP A 285 -5.10 -13.45 -11.29
C TRP A 285 -4.05 -13.29 -10.18
N THR A 286 -3.44 -12.12 -10.05
CA THR A 286 -2.43 -11.89 -9.01
C THR A 286 -3.01 -12.11 -7.61
N ASN A 287 -4.21 -11.59 -7.30
CA ASN A 287 -4.83 -11.81 -6.00
C ASN A 287 -5.19 -13.29 -5.74
N ALA A 288 -5.46 -14.07 -6.79
CA ALA A 288 -5.78 -15.49 -6.66
C ALA A 288 -4.53 -16.38 -6.52
N PHE A 289 -3.41 -16.05 -7.19
CA PHE A 289 -2.32 -17.01 -7.39
C PHE A 289 -0.95 -16.58 -6.86
N VAL A 290 -0.72 -15.29 -6.64
CA VAL A 290 0.61 -14.80 -6.25
C VAL A 290 0.82 -14.93 -4.75
N ASP A 291 1.96 -15.50 -4.40
CA ASP A 291 2.41 -15.63 -3.03
C ASP A 291 3.23 -14.40 -2.62
N PHE A 292 2.54 -13.39 -2.10
CA PHE A 292 3.17 -12.16 -1.64
C PHE A 292 4.06 -12.36 -0.40
N LEU A 293 3.94 -13.51 0.29
CA LEU A 293 4.78 -13.85 1.42
C LEU A 293 6.04 -14.64 0.99
N ASP A 294 6.25 -14.88 -0.31
CA ASP A 294 7.46 -15.52 -0.81
C ASP A 294 8.67 -14.60 -0.59
N PRO A 295 9.76 -15.07 0.06
CA PRO A 295 10.93 -14.22 0.35
C PRO A 295 11.66 -13.74 -0.91
N ARG A 296 11.38 -14.32 -2.09
CA ARG A 296 11.92 -13.89 -3.39
C ARG A 296 11.04 -12.81 -4.04
N TYR A 297 9.85 -12.55 -3.49
CA TYR A 297 8.95 -11.53 -3.99
C TYR A 297 9.49 -10.14 -3.62
N GLU A 298 9.73 -9.32 -4.63
CA GLU A 298 10.09 -7.91 -4.44
C GLU A 298 9.28 -7.09 -5.46
N PRO A 299 8.37 -6.19 -5.00
CA PRO A 299 7.45 -5.48 -5.87
C PRO A 299 8.12 -4.76 -7.03
N GLN A 300 9.22 -4.05 -6.78
CA GLN A 300 9.85 -3.22 -7.81
C GLN A 300 10.53 -4.06 -8.89
N ASN A 301 11.22 -5.14 -8.51
CA ASN A 301 11.84 -6.09 -9.43
C ASN A 301 10.79 -6.81 -10.26
N THR A 302 9.66 -7.19 -9.66
CA THR A 302 8.51 -7.73 -10.39
C THR A 302 8.00 -6.72 -11.44
N ILE A 303 7.80 -5.45 -11.06
CA ILE A 303 7.36 -4.39 -11.98
C ILE A 303 8.36 -4.22 -13.13
N ASN A 304 9.65 -4.15 -12.82
CA ASN A 304 10.70 -3.99 -13.83
C ASN A 304 10.70 -5.15 -14.83
N THR A 305 10.56 -6.39 -14.34
CA THR A 305 10.54 -7.60 -15.16
C THR A 305 9.29 -7.65 -16.05
N MET A 306 8.10 -7.38 -15.47
CA MET A 306 6.85 -7.29 -16.20
C MET A 306 6.89 -6.20 -17.26
N HIS A 307 7.44 -5.03 -16.94
CA HIS A 307 7.59 -3.91 -17.86
C HIS A 307 8.50 -4.28 -19.03
N ALA A 308 9.68 -4.85 -18.77
CA ALA A 308 10.62 -5.25 -19.80
C ALA A 308 10.01 -6.27 -20.78
N ILE A 309 9.37 -7.31 -20.26
CA ILE A 309 8.71 -8.35 -21.07
C ILE A 309 7.54 -7.78 -21.87
N THR A 310 6.71 -6.95 -21.25
CA THR A 310 5.58 -6.28 -21.93
C THR A 310 6.09 -5.41 -23.07
N SER A 311 7.11 -4.59 -22.82
CA SER A 311 7.71 -3.71 -23.84
C SER A 311 8.33 -4.49 -25.00
N LEU A 312 8.99 -5.63 -24.72
CA LEU A 312 9.53 -6.54 -25.75
C LEU A 312 8.41 -7.13 -26.62
N ILE A 313 7.34 -7.63 -26.02
CA ILE A 313 6.19 -8.21 -26.73
C ILE A 313 5.52 -7.14 -27.58
N VAL A 314 5.24 -5.96 -27.02
CA VAL A 314 4.61 -4.86 -27.75
C VAL A 314 5.46 -4.43 -28.94
N THR A 315 6.76 -4.24 -28.75
CA THR A 315 7.67 -3.79 -29.82
C THR A 315 7.79 -4.82 -30.94
N SER A 316 7.88 -6.11 -30.59
CA SER A 316 8.05 -7.19 -31.58
C SER A 316 6.75 -7.55 -32.30
N GLN A 317 5.59 -7.48 -31.65
CA GLN A 317 4.33 -8.03 -32.18
C GLN A 317 3.37 -6.97 -32.73
N LYS A 318 3.52 -5.69 -32.39
CA LYS A 318 2.53 -4.64 -32.74
C LYS A 318 2.26 -4.52 -34.25
N LYS A 319 3.21 -4.88 -35.11
CA LYS A 319 3.05 -4.85 -36.58
C LYS A 319 2.39 -6.10 -37.15
N TYR A 320 2.44 -7.22 -36.45
CA TYR A 320 2.10 -8.55 -37.00
C TYR A 320 0.88 -9.18 -36.33
N CYS A 321 0.52 -8.73 -35.13
CA CYS A 321 -0.55 -9.32 -34.34
C CYS A 321 -1.66 -8.31 -34.04
N LEU A 322 -2.90 -8.81 -34.00
CA LEU A 322 -4.03 -8.05 -33.47
C LEU A 322 -3.81 -7.72 -32.00
N LYS A 323 -4.26 -6.52 -31.59
CA LYS A 323 -4.15 -6.03 -30.20
C LYS A 323 -4.61 -7.05 -29.16
N ALA A 324 -5.73 -7.73 -29.41
CA ALA A 324 -6.26 -8.76 -28.52
C ALA A 324 -5.30 -9.97 -28.35
N LYS A 325 -4.66 -10.43 -29.42
CA LYS A 325 -3.66 -11.51 -29.35
C LYS A 325 -2.42 -11.09 -28.58
N ILE A 326 -1.96 -9.84 -28.78
CA ILE A 326 -0.84 -9.28 -28.01
C ILE A 326 -1.20 -9.23 -26.52
N GLY A 327 -2.42 -8.82 -26.17
CA GLY A 327 -2.91 -8.83 -24.79
C GLY A 327 -2.82 -10.22 -24.15
N ILE A 328 -3.26 -11.28 -24.85
CA ILE A 328 -3.15 -12.66 -24.35
C ILE A 328 -1.68 -13.04 -24.07
N ILE A 329 -0.78 -12.73 -25.01
CA ILE A 329 0.65 -13.03 -24.85
C ILE A 329 1.25 -12.26 -23.66
N ILE A 330 0.92 -10.97 -23.52
CA ILE A 330 1.34 -10.16 -22.36
C ILE A 330 0.83 -10.80 -21.07
N PHE A 331 -0.46 -11.15 -21.00
CA PHE A 331 -1.07 -11.73 -19.81
C PHE A 331 -0.37 -13.03 -19.38
N GLU A 332 -0.11 -13.95 -20.30
CA GLU A 332 0.61 -15.18 -19.95
C GLU A 332 2.07 -14.92 -19.55
N ALA A 333 2.75 -13.99 -20.22
CA ALA A 333 4.14 -13.69 -19.93
C ALA A 333 4.34 -13.01 -18.56
N VAL A 334 3.41 -12.13 -18.14
CA VAL A 334 3.53 -11.46 -16.82
C VAL A 334 3.31 -12.42 -15.66
N LYS A 335 2.58 -13.53 -15.84
CA LYS A 335 2.44 -14.57 -14.81
C LYS A 335 3.78 -15.19 -14.45
N ALA A 336 4.68 -15.32 -15.42
CA ALA A 336 6.04 -15.85 -15.19
C ALA A 336 6.97 -14.88 -14.44
N CYS A 337 6.55 -13.63 -14.24
CA CYS A 337 7.36 -12.60 -13.57
C CYS A 337 7.21 -12.60 -12.04
N VAL A 338 6.33 -13.46 -11.50
CA VAL A 338 6.00 -13.50 -10.07
C VAL A 338 6.19 -14.90 -9.50
N PRO A 339 6.71 -15.01 -8.27
CA PRO A 339 6.68 -16.26 -7.55
C PRO A 339 5.22 -16.72 -7.36
N CYS A 340 4.92 -17.89 -7.89
CA CYS A 340 3.65 -18.58 -7.66
C CYS A 340 3.89 -19.76 -6.74
N SER A 341 3.01 -20.00 -5.78
CA SER A 341 3.06 -21.24 -5.01
C SER A 341 2.79 -22.42 -5.95
N ALA A 342 3.75 -23.34 -6.06
CA ALA A 342 3.67 -24.52 -6.92
C ALA A 342 2.40 -25.37 -6.67
N VAL A 343 1.82 -25.26 -5.47
CA VAL A 343 0.62 -25.98 -5.03
C VAL A 343 -0.62 -25.61 -5.84
N VAL A 344 -0.73 -24.39 -6.39
CA VAL A 344 -1.96 -23.93 -7.06
C VAL A 344 -1.94 -24.16 -8.58
N VAL A 345 -0.75 -24.18 -9.19
CA VAL A 345 -0.60 -24.29 -10.66
C VAL A 345 -1.08 -25.64 -11.20
N LEU A 346 -1.02 -26.71 -10.40
CA LEU A 346 -1.44 -28.07 -10.80
C LEU A 346 -2.96 -28.27 -10.84
N CYS A 347 -3.76 -27.40 -10.24
CA CYS A 347 -5.24 -27.55 -10.21
C CYS A 347 -5.96 -26.73 -11.30
N CYS A 348 -5.24 -25.96 -12.13
CA CYS A 348 -5.83 -25.05 -13.11
C CYS A 348 -5.28 -25.21 -14.54
N LEU A 349 -4.44 -26.22 -14.77
CA LEU A 349 -4.10 -26.78 -16.08
C LEU A 349 -4.84 -28.10 -16.24
#